data_AF-A0A956F949-F1
#
_entry.id   AF-A0A956F949-F1
#
_cell.length_a   1.000
_cell.length_b   1.000
_cell.length_c   1.000
_cell.angle_alpha   90.00
_cell.angle_beta   90.00
_cell.angle_gamma   90.00
#
_symmetry.space_group_name_H-M   'P 1'
#
loop_
_entity.id
_entity.type
_entity.pdbx_description
1 polymer ?
#
loop_
_entity_poly.entity_id
_entity_poly.type
_entity_poly.pdbx_seq_one_letter_code
_entity_poly.pdbx_strand_id
1 'polypeptide(L)'
;MSRAMEDDDKSTVVRPVRIARGRRRSEVACLEVLEGNSQGKVLPLTTGSTLIGRGSTCDLPLTDEGVSRRHAKLAISEDGVVNLIDLDSTNGTFLNRARIDMAIVREGDRIQIGPDATLRFMYRTRQELARRDPKEQAAELGLRPRELEVAVLVAEGLTSQEIADRLHISPRTVTTHLSNAYERLGLSGRAALARYVVQRGLVPDDGGEAP
;
A
#
# COMPACT_ATOMS: atom_id res chain seq x y z
N MET A 1 8.84 -4.52 -43.84
CA MET A 1 7.53 -4.91 -43.28
C MET A 1 7.83 -5.35 -41.84
N SER A 2 7.97 -4.44 -40.87
CA SER A 2 6.91 -3.70 -40.16
C SER A 2 5.91 -4.70 -39.55
N ARG A 3 5.75 -4.88 -38.23
CA ARG A 3 5.38 -3.89 -37.18
C ARG A 3 5.49 -4.60 -35.80
N ALA A 4 6.39 -4.15 -34.93
CA ALA A 4 6.14 -3.44 -33.66
C ALA A 4 5.39 -4.24 -32.57
N MET A 5 6.15 -4.57 -31.52
CA MET A 5 5.67 -4.87 -30.17
C MET A 5 5.04 -3.60 -29.59
N GLU A 6 3.80 -3.69 -29.11
CA GLU A 6 3.17 -2.67 -28.27
C GLU A 6 3.25 -3.19 -26.82
N ASP A 7 4.31 -2.76 -26.13
CA ASP A 7 4.38 -2.77 -24.67
C ASP A 7 3.39 -1.70 -24.15
N ASP A 8 2.30 -2.15 -23.54
CA ASP A 8 1.30 -1.28 -22.89
C ASP A 8 1.87 -0.83 -21.53
N ASP A 9 2.58 0.30 -21.58
CA ASP A 9 3.00 1.10 -20.43
C ASP A 9 1.77 1.56 -19.63
N LYS A 10 1.38 0.81 -18.60
CA LYS A 10 0.44 1.28 -17.57
C LYS A 10 1.14 2.24 -16.62
N SER A 11 1.56 3.39 -17.17
CA SER A 11 1.87 4.57 -16.37
C SER A 11 0.63 4.96 -15.57
N THR A 12 0.68 4.68 -14.26
CA THR A 12 -0.40 5.04 -13.33
C THR A 12 -0.34 6.55 -13.12
N VAL A 13 -1.02 7.29 -13.99
CA VAL A 13 -1.22 8.73 -13.85
C VAL A 13 -2.08 8.96 -12.61
N VAL A 14 -1.46 9.40 -11.52
CA VAL A 14 -2.15 9.74 -10.27
C VAL A 14 -2.96 11.02 -10.48
N ARG A 15 -4.20 10.87 -10.97
CA ARG A 15 -5.16 11.98 -11.07
C ARG A 15 -5.58 12.44 -9.66
N PRO A 16 -5.83 13.73 -9.44
CA PRO A 16 -6.33 14.22 -8.16
C PRO A 16 -7.75 13.66 -7.93
N VAL A 17 -7.87 12.71 -7.01
CA VAL A 17 -9.16 12.13 -6.60
C VAL A 17 -9.87 13.18 -5.73
N ARG A 18 -11.05 13.62 -6.14
CA ARG A 18 -11.94 14.44 -5.30
C ARG A 18 -12.67 13.50 -4.37
N ILE A 19 -12.28 13.49 -3.10
CA ILE A 19 -12.78 12.52 -2.12
C ILE A 19 -13.85 13.16 -1.24
N ALA A 20 -14.87 12.35 -0.94
CA ALA A 20 -15.62 12.27 0.31
C ALA A 20 -14.97 12.95 1.51
N ARG A 21 -15.11 14.28 1.62
CA ARG A 21 -14.60 15.14 2.71
C ARG A 21 -13.52 14.48 3.60
N GLY A 22 -12.33 14.24 3.05
CA GLY A 22 -11.13 14.19 3.88
C GLY A 22 -10.97 15.56 4.57
N ARG A 23 -10.38 15.60 5.76
CA ARG A 23 -10.05 16.86 6.45
C ARG A 23 -9.04 17.68 5.65
N ARG A 24 -8.26 17.05 4.74
CA ARG A 24 -7.25 17.71 3.90
C ARG A 24 -7.33 17.27 2.45
N ARG A 25 -6.98 18.19 1.52
CA ARG A 25 -6.89 17.92 0.05
C ARG A 25 -5.91 16.78 -0.32
N SER A 26 -5.03 16.39 0.60
CA SER A 26 -3.97 15.39 0.40
C SER A 26 -4.31 14.00 0.96
N GLU A 27 -5.49 13.82 1.55
CA GLU A 27 -5.94 12.53 2.10
C GLU A 27 -6.57 11.65 1.02
N VAL A 28 -6.45 10.34 1.20
CA VAL A 28 -6.92 9.27 0.33
C VAL A 28 -7.72 8.29 1.17
N ALA A 29 -8.96 8.02 0.76
CA ALA A 29 -9.80 7.00 1.41
C ALA A 29 -9.19 5.62 1.17
N CYS A 30 -9.20 4.77 2.20
CA CYS A 30 -8.55 3.47 2.19
C CYS A 30 -9.42 2.41 2.88
N LEU A 31 -9.30 1.16 2.41
CA LEU A 31 -9.69 -0.02 3.17
C LEU A 31 -8.44 -0.73 3.67
N GLU A 32 -8.36 -0.98 4.97
CA GLU A 32 -7.33 -1.82 5.59
C GLU A 32 -7.96 -3.13 6.05
N VAL A 33 -7.35 -4.27 5.70
CA VAL A 33 -7.78 -5.58 6.18
C VAL A 33 -7.20 -5.80 7.57
N LEU A 34 -8.06 -5.84 8.58
CA LEU A 34 -7.68 -6.07 9.98
C LEU A 34 -7.56 -7.55 10.32
N GLU A 35 -8.43 -8.39 9.76
CA GLU A 35 -8.54 -9.82 10.04
C GLU A 35 -8.82 -10.60 8.76
N GLY A 36 -8.43 -11.88 8.74
CA GLY A 36 -8.55 -12.78 7.59
C GLY A 36 -7.24 -13.02 6.85
N ASN A 37 -7.29 -13.83 5.79
CA ASN A 37 -6.14 -14.28 5.01
C ASN A 37 -5.38 -13.15 4.31
N SER A 38 -6.01 -12.00 4.13
CA SER A 38 -5.42 -10.79 3.52
C SER A 38 -5.03 -9.73 4.55
N GLN A 39 -4.93 -10.08 5.83
CA GLN A 39 -4.61 -9.16 6.92
C GLN A 39 -3.36 -8.29 6.63
N GLY A 40 -3.48 -7.01 6.96
CA GLY A 40 -2.45 -5.99 6.74
C GLY A 40 -2.49 -5.34 5.35
N LYS A 41 -3.24 -5.89 4.39
CA LYS A 41 -3.41 -5.27 3.07
C LYS A 41 -4.17 -3.94 3.20
N VAL A 42 -3.63 -2.91 2.57
CA VAL A 42 -4.27 -1.59 2.45
C VAL A 42 -4.58 -1.32 0.99
N LEU A 43 -5.85 -1.03 0.68
CA LEU A 43 -6.31 -0.65 -0.65
C LEU A 43 -6.70 0.83 -0.67
N PRO A 44 -5.97 1.70 -1.38
CA PRO A 44 -6.40 3.05 -1.68
C PRO A 44 -7.65 3.02 -2.58
N LEU A 45 -8.63 3.85 -2.26
CA LEU A 45 -9.90 3.92 -2.96
C LEU A 45 -9.97 5.16 -3.84
N THR A 46 -10.69 5.03 -4.95
CA THR A 46 -11.03 6.12 -5.86
C THR A 46 -12.54 6.36 -5.87
N THR A 47 -12.97 7.52 -6.36
CA THR A 47 -14.38 7.75 -6.68
C THR A 47 -14.88 6.71 -7.68
N GLY A 48 -16.12 6.25 -7.51
CA GLY A 48 -16.69 5.15 -8.28
C GLY A 48 -16.96 3.94 -7.39
N SER A 49 -16.75 2.74 -7.92
CA SER A 49 -17.04 1.49 -7.21
C SER A 49 -15.80 0.65 -6.98
N THR A 50 -15.65 0.14 -5.77
CA THR A 50 -14.69 -0.88 -5.38
C THR A 50 -15.44 -2.17 -5.05
N LEU A 51 -15.13 -3.24 -5.76
CA LEU A 51 -15.70 -4.56 -5.58
C LEU A 51 -14.86 -5.38 -4.61
N ILE A 52 -15.52 -5.98 -3.63
CA ILE A 52 -14.90 -6.77 -2.57
C ILE A 52 -15.46 -8.20 -2.64
N GLY A 53 -14.58 -9.19 -2.58
CA GLY A 53 -15.00 -10.60 -2.60
C GLY A 53 -13.86 -11.54 -2.93
N ARG A 54 -14.16 -12.83 -3.03
CA ARG A 54 -13.16 -13.87 -3.27
C ARG A 54 -12.78 -14.06 -4.74
N GLY A 55 -13.56 -13.49 -5.65
CA GLY A 55 -13.29 -13.58 -7.07
C GLY A 55 -12.02 -12.81 -7.44
N SER A 56 -11.22 -13.37 -8.35
CA SER A 56 -10.02 -12.71 -8.88
C SER A 56 -10.30 -11.42 -9.65
N THR A 57 -11.56 -11.17 -10.02
CA THR A 57 -12.02 -9.94 -10.68
C THR A 57 -12.40 -8.83 -9.67
N CYS A 58 -12.24 -9.05 -8.36
CA CYS A 58 -12.50 -8.03 -7.35
C CYS A 58 -11.29 -7.09 -7.21
N ASP A 59 -11.56 -5.81 -6.93
CA ASP A 59 -10.52 -4.82 -6.62
C ASP A 59 -9.83 -5.16 -5.29
N LEU A 60 -10.63 -5.63 -4.31
CA LEU A 60 -10.13 -6.22 -3.07
C LEU A 60 -10.44 -7.72 -3.04
N PRO A 61 -9.54 -8.58 -3.57
CA PRO A 61 -9.68 -10.02 -3.45
C PRO A 61 -9.44 -10.44 -2.00
N LEU A 62 -10.41 -11.14 -1.40
CA LEU A 62 -10.34 -11.74 -0.07
C LEU A 62 -10.43 -13.27 -0.20
N THR A 63 -9.36 -13.98 0.13
CA THR A 63 -9.26 -15.44 -0.10
C THR A 63 -9.90 -16.29 0.99
N ASP A 64 -10.54 -15.66 1.97
CA ASP A 64 -11.19 -16.27 3.13
C ASP A 64 -12.34 -17.19 2.72
N GLU A 65 -12.43 -18.32 3.42
CA GLU A 65 -13.56 -19.24 3.27
C GLU A 65 -14.85 -18.57 3.76
N GLY A 66 -15.96 -18.80 3.06
CA GLY A 66 -17.22 -18.10 3.36
C GLY A 66 -17.34 -16.69 2.78
N VAL A 67 -16.32 -16.16 2.08
CA VAL A 67 -16.46 -14.94 1.27
C VAL A 67 -16.97 -15.30 -0.13
N SER A 68 -18.14 -14.74 -0.51
CA SER A 68 -18.70 -14.84 -1.86
C SER A 68 -17.78 -14.22 -2.93
N ARG A 69 -17.88 -14.72 -4.18
CA ARG A 69 -17.03 -14.26 -5.31
C ARG A 69 -17.15 -12.75 -5.57
N ARG A 70 -18.37 -12.21 -5.44
CA ARG A 70 -18.69 -10.78 -5.45
C ARG A 70 -19.53 -10.57 -4.21
N HIS A 71 -18.91 -10.15 -3.11
CA HIS A 71 -19.56 -10.19 -1.80
C HIS A 71 -20.22 -8.85 -1.47
N ALA A 72 -19.44 -7.78 -1.58
CA ALA A 72 -19.90 -6.43 -1.29
C ALA A 72 -19.30 -5.45 -2.29
N LYS A 73 -19.92 -4.28 -2.38
CA LYS A 73 -19.44 -3.15 -3.15
C LYS A 73 -19.38 -1.93 -2.27
N LEU A 74 -18.27 -1.22 -2.31
CA LEU A 74 -18.13 0.09 -1.71
C LEU A 74 -18.16 1.14 -2.82
N ALA A 75 -19.12 2.05 -2.78
CA ALA A 75 -19.32 3.10 -3.77
C ALA A 75 -19.05 4.47 -3.15
N ILE A 76 -18.11 5.22 -3.73
CA ILE A 76 -17.77 6.57 -3.34
C ILE A 76 -18.28 7.53 -4.41
N SER A 77 -19.26 8.34 -4.03
CA SER A 77 -19.84 9.38 -4.89
C SER A 77 -18.89 10.59 -5.07
N GLU A 78 -19.20 11.51 -5.98
CA GLU A 78 -18.36 12.72 -6.21
C GLU A 78 -18.43 13.74 -5.07
N ASP A 79 -19.58 13.85 -4.42
CA ASP A 79 -19.75 14.55 -3.12
C ASP A 79 -19.12 13.77 -1.96
N GLY A 80 -18.83 12.50 -2.26
CA GLY A 80 -18.21 11.49 -1.46
C GLY A 80 -18.96 11.15 -0.17
N VAL A 81 -20.23 10.85 -0.37
CA VAL A 81 -20.87 9.84 0.45
C VAL A 81 -20.27 8.46 0.10
N VAL A 82 -19.96 7.67 1.13
CA VAL A 82 -19.45 6.30 0.98
C VAL A 82 -20.56 5.32 1.32
N ASN A 83 -21.02 4.55 0.33
CA ASN A 83 -22.06 3.54 0.49
C ASN A 83 -21.46 2.14 0.41
N LEU A 84 -21.69 1.33 1.43
CA LEU A 84 -21.43 -0.10 1.42
C LEU A 84 -22.71 -0.84 1.07
N ILE A 85 -22.62 -1.78 0.14
CA ILE A 85 -23.75 -2.54 -0.41
C ILE A 85 -23.38 -4.02 -0.40
N ASP A 86 -24.18 -4.84 0.27
CA ASP A 86 -24.09 -6.30 0.15
C ASP A 86 -24.63 -6.74 -1.22
N LEU A 87 -23.95 -7.67 -1.89
CA LEU A 87 -24.30 -8.15 -3.23
C LEU A 87 -24.99 -9.53 -3.16
N ASP A 88 -25.92 -9.69 -2.22
CA ASP A 88 -26.60 -10.96 -1.94
C ASP A 88 -25.60 -12.06 -1.56
N SER A 89 -24.74 -11.73 -0.60
CA SER A 89 -23.68 -12.63 -0.16
C SER A 89 -24.23 -13.74 0.73
N THR A 90 -23.55 -14.89 0.73
CA THR A 90 -24.01 -16.08 1.45
C THR A 90 -24.01 -15.89 2.97
N ASN A 91 -22.98 -15.22 3.50
CA ASN A 91 -22.77 -15.03 4.93
C ASN A 91 -23.09 -13.60 5.41
N GLY A 92 -23.46 -12.71 4.48
CA GLY A 92 -23.81 -11.33 4.78
C GLY A 92 -22.60 -10.41 4.98
N THR A 93 -22.89 -9.12 4.85
CA THR A 93 -21.99 -8.01 5.20
C THR A 93 -22.48 -7.35 6.49
N PHE A 94 -21.53 -6.96 7.36
CA PHE A 94 -21.86 -6.28 8.62
C PHE A 94 -21.07 -4.98 8.76
N LEU A 95 -21.73 -3.93 9.22
CA LEU A 95 -21.11 -2.66 9.60
C LEU A 95 -21.21 -2.51 11.12
N ASN A 96 -20.07 -2.40 11.81
CA ASN A 96 -20.01 -2.30 13.27
C ASN A 96 -20.85 -3.39 13.98
N ARG A 97 -20.74 -4.64 13.50
CA ARG A 97 -21.48 -5.84 13.95
C ARG A 97 -22.97 -5.92 13.56
N ALA A 98 -23.55 -4.86 13.00
CA ALA A 98 -24.92 -4.90 12.50
C ALA A 98 -24.94 -5.41 11.05
N ARG A 99 -25.78 -6.39 10.73
CA ARG A 99 -25.96 -6.88 9.36
C ARG A 99 -26.60 -5.78 8.51
N ILE A 100 -26.11 -5.59 7.29
CA ILE A 100 -26.60 -4.56 6.37
C ILE A 100 -26.87 -5.16 5.00
N ASP A 101 -27.84 -4.59 4.31
CA ASP A 101 -27.96 -4.70 2.84
C ASP A 101 -27.32 -3.48 2.17
N MET A 102 -27.51 -2.30 2.78
CA MET A 102 -26.86 -1.06 2.38
C MET A 102 -26.66 -0.16 3.60
N ALA A 103 -25.51 0.51 3.70
CA ALA A 103 -25.23 1.49 4.75
C ALA A 103 -24.21 2.55 4.32
N ILE A 104 -24.29 3.73 4.94
CA ILE A 104 -23.26 4.76 4.82
C ILE A 104 -22.10 4.42 5.76
N VAL A 105 -20.88 4.42 5.23
CA VAL A 105 -19.65 4.15 5.98
C VAL A 105 -18.96 5.47 6.35
N ARG A 106 -18.43 5.53 7.57
CA ARG A 106 -17.62 6.63 8.10
C ARG A 106 -16.22 6.17 8.46
N GLU A 107 -15.31 7.13 8.56
CA GLU A 107 -13.95 6.87 9.04
C GLU A 107 -13.95 6.14 10.38
N GLY A 108 -13.15 5.07 10.47
CA GLY A 108 -13.02 4.22 11.64
C GLY A 108 -14.00 3.05 11.70
N ASP A 109 -15.05 3.04 10.86
CA ASP A 109 -16.02 1.96 10.84
C ASP A 109 -15.38 0.61 10.48
N ARG A 110 -15.85 -0.44 11.14
CA ARG A 110 -15.47 -1.82 10.87
C ARG A 110 -16.49 -2.49 9.97
N ILE A 111 -16.01 -3.04 8.87
CA ILE A 111 -16.80 -3.74 7.87
C ILE A 111 -16.40 -5.22 7.91
N GLN A 112 -17.31 -6.09 8.30
CA GLN A 112 -17.09 -7.53 8.26
C GLN A 112 -17.70 -8.10 6.98
N ILE A 113 -16.92 -8.91 6.27
CA ILE A 113 -17.25 -9.56 5.01
C ILE A 113 -17.23 -11.06 5.24
N GLY A 114 -18.40 -11.69 5.29
CA GLY A 114 -18.52 -13.10 5.67
C GLY A 114 -18.08 -13.35 7.13
N PRO A 115 -17.62 -14.57 7.46
CA PRO A 115 -17.40 -14.95 8.86
C PRO A 115 -16.17 -14.28 9.48
N ASP A 116 -15.06 -14.21 8.75
CA ASP A 116 -13.74 -13.94 9.36
C ASP A 116 -13.01 -12.69 8.84
N ALA A 117 -13.40 -12.16 7.67
CA ALA A 117 -12.68 -11.03 7.08
C ALA A 117 -13.22 -9.69 7.62
N THR A 118 -12.42 -8.99 8.43
CA THR A 118 -12.75 -7.66 8.96
C THR A 118 -11.90 -6.60 8.28
N LEU A 119 -12.54 -5.56 7.76
CA LEU A 119 -11.93 -4.38 7.14
C LEU A 119 -12.20 -3.13 7.99
N ARG A 120 -11.35 -2.11 7.83
CA ARG A 120 -11.56 -0.77 8.38
C ARG A 120 -11.49 0.27 7.27
N PHE A 121 -12.48 1.16 7.25
CA PHE A 121 -12.44 2.34 6.41
C PHE A 121 -11.70 3.48 7.11
N MET A 122 -10.73 4.11 6.44
CA MET A 122 -9.92 5.19 7.00
C MET A 122 -9.42 6.16 5.94
N TYR A 123 -8.95 7.34 6.35
CA TYR A 123 -8.20 8.24 5.47
C TYR A 123 -6.71 8.17 5.79
N ARG A 124 -5.86 8.21 4.76
CA ARG A 124 -4.41 8.37 4.89
C ARG A 124 -3.92 9.45 3.95
N THR A 125 -2.92 10.22 4.35
CA THR A 125 -2.27 11.17 3.46
C THR A 125 -1.53 10.46 2.33
N ARG A 126 -1.35 11.14 1.19
CA ARG A 126 -0.51 10.64 0.10
C ARG A 126 0.92 10.30 0.55
N GLN A 127 1.47 11.04 1.52
CA GLN A 127 2.79 10.74 2.09
C GLN A 127 2.78 9.43 2.89
N GLU A 128 1.74 9.17 3.69
CA GLU A 128 1.58 7.91 4.43
C GLU A 128 1.35 6.71 3.52
N LEU A 129 0.71 6.88 2.36
CA LEU A 129 0.58 5.83 1.34
C LEU A 129 1.85 5.66 0.48
N ALA A 130 2.60 6.75 0.25
CA ALA A 130 3.86 6.72 -0.49
C ALA A 130 4.98 6.02 0.31
N ARG A 131 4.85 5.94 1.64
CA ARG A 131 5.48 4.90 2.46
C ARG A 131 4.88 3.53 2.09
N ARG A 132 5.11 3.08 0.84
CA ARG A 132 4.65 1.81 0.27
C ARG A 132 5.18 0.64 1.11
N ASP A 133 4.52 -0.52 1.00
CA ASP A 133 4.99 -1.74 1.64
C ASP A 133 6.48 -1.99 1.28
N PRO A 134 7.38 -2.17 2.26
CA PRO A 134 8.81 -2.34 1.99
C PRO A 134 9.13 -3.49 1.04
N LYS A 135 8.27 -4.52 0.96
CA LYS A 135 8.47 -5.65 0.04
C LYS A 135 8.14 -5.28 -1.40
N GLU A 136 7.05 -4.53 -1.62
CA GLU A 136 6.69 -4.04 -2.95
C GLU A 136 7.70 -3.02 -3.46
N GLN A 137 8.15 -2.10 -2.59
CA GLN A 137 9.22 -1.16 -2.91
C GLN A 137 10.51 -1.88 -3.26
N ALA A 138 10.88 -2.90 -2.49
CA ALA A 138 12.09 -3.67 -2.77
C ALA A 138 11.96 -4.40 -4.11
N ALA A 139 10.83 -5.04 -4.39
CA ALA A 139 10.59 -5.76 -5.63
C ALA A 139 10.68 -4.87 -6.87
N GLU A 140 10.08 -3.67 -6.84
CA GLU A 140 10.11 -2.71 -7.96
C GLU A 140 11.52 -2.17 -8.25
N LEU A 141 12.36 -2.09 -7.22
CA LEU A 141 13.76 -1.69 -7.34
C LEU A 141 14.70 -2.86 -7.64
N GLY A 142 14.19 -4.09 -7.70
CA GLY A 142 15.02 -5.30 -7.85
C GLY A 142 15.85 -5.61 -6.61
N LEU A 143 15.48 -5.10 -5.43
CA LEU A 143 16.11 -5.36 -4.14
C LEU A 143 15.32 -6.39 -3.32
N ARG A 144 15.97 -6.97 -2.31
CA ARG A 144 15.27 -7.65 -1.20
C ARG A 144 14.87 -6.65 -0.12
N PRO A 145 13.86 -6.95 0.72
CA PRO A 145 13.41 -6.04 1.79
C PRO A 145 14.56 -5.54 2.67
N ARG A 146 15.46 -6.45 3.08
CA ARG A 146 16.61 -6.10 3.93
C ARG A 146 17.67 -5.25 3.23
N GLU A 147 17.81 -5.39 1.92
CA GLU A 147 18.72 -4.56 1.13
C GLU A 147 18.16 -3.15 0.96
N LEU A 148 16.85 -3.02 0.77
CA LEU A 148 16.17 -1.73 0.74
C LEU A 148 16.29 -1.02 2.08
N GLU A 149 16.01 -1.70 3.20
CA GLU A 149 16.17 -1.13 4.55
C GLU A 149 17.57 -0.55 4.77
N VAL A 150 18.61 -1.32 4.43
CA VAL A 150 20.00 -0.86 4.53
C VAL A 150 20.26 0.32 3.58
N ALA A 151 19.76 0.27 2.34
CA ALA A 151 19.95 1.32 1.35
C ALA A 151 19.29 2.66 1.76
N VAL A 152 18.11 2.61 2.38
CA VAL A 152 17.42 3.79 2.93
C VAL A 152 18.25 4.43 4.04
N LEU A 153 18.73 3.65 5.00
CA LEU A 153 19.58 4.19 6.09
C LEU A 153 20.92 4.74 5.55
N VAL A 154 21.45 4.19 4.46
CA VAL A 154 22.60 4.76 3.76
C VAL A 154 22.28 6.14 3.18
N ALA A 155 21.09 6.31 2.59
CA ALA A 155 20.64 7.57 2.03
C ALA A 155 20.36 8.62 3.11
N GLU A 156 19.96 8.20 4.31
CA GLU A 156 19.89 9.03 5.53
C GLU A 156 21.27 9.41 6.10
N GLY A 157 22.36 8.85 5.56
CA GLY A 157 23.73 9.19 5.93
C GLY A 157 24.38 8.29 6.98
N LEU A 158 23.68 7.26 7.49
CA LEU A 158 24.18 6.43 8.59
C LEU A 158 25.32 5.51 8.17
N THR A 159 26.40 5.46 8.95
CA THR A 159 27.53 4.55 8.75
C THR A 159 27.12 3.08 8.91
N SER A 160 27.90 2.14 8.39
CA SER A 160 27.61 0.70 8.53
C SER A 160 27.53 0.24 9.99
N GLN A 161 28.21 0.95 10.91
CA GLN A 161 28.14 0.67 12.35
C GLN A 161 26.80 1.13 12.92
N GLU A 162 26.38 2.37 12.64
CA GLU A 162 25.09 2.89 13.11
C GLU A 162 23.90 2.11 12.51
N ILE A 163 24.01 1.69 11.25
CA ILE A 163 23.03 0.81 10.61
C ILE A 163 22.98 -0.54 11.33
N ALA A 164 24.13 -1.13 11.65
CA ALA A 164 24.21 -2.40 12.36
C ALA A 164 23.54 -2.32 13.73
N ASP A 165 23.82 -1.25 14.48
CA ASP A 165 23.24 -1.01 15.80
C ASP A 165 21.72 -0.82 15.71
N ARG A 166 21.25 -0.03 14.72
CA ARG A 166 19.82 0.24 14.51
C ARG A 166 19.03 -0.97 14.03
N LEU A 167 19.66 -1.81 13.22
CA LEU A 167 19.03 -2.99 12.63
C LEU A 167 19.30 -4.27 13.44
N HIS A 168 20.00 -4.18 14.57
CA HIS A 168 20.40 -5.29 15.44
C HIS A 168 21.08 -6.44 14.69
N ILE A 169 22.03 -6.12 13.80
CA ILE A 169 22.83 -7.08 13.03
C ILE A 169 24.31 -6.72 13.09
N SER A 170 25.20 -7.60 12.63
CA SER A 170 26.62 -7.28 12.59
C SER A 170 26.94 -6.25 11.49
N PRO A 171 27.97 -5.38 11.68
CA PRO A 171 28.46 -4.50 10.62
C PRO A 171 28.86 -5.27 9.34
N ARG A 172 29.35 -6.50 9.49
CA ARG A 172 29.68 -7.37 8.37
C ARG A 172 28.43 -7.77 7.58
N THR A 173 27.32 -8.06 8.26
CA THR A 173 26.03 -8.33 7.62
C THR A 173 25.54 -7.12 6.84
N VAL A 174 25.71 -5.90 7.37
CA VAL A 174 25.41 -4.65 6.64
C VAL A 174 26.25 -4.56 5.36
N THR A 175 27.56 -4.81 5.44
CA THR A 175 28.42 -4.81 4.23
C THR A 175 27.97 -5.83 3.20
N THR A 176 27.52 -7.01 3.61
CA THR A 176 26.98 -8.03 2.70
C THR A 176 25.68 -7.56 2.03
N HIS A 177 24.76 -6.94 2.77
CA HIS A 177 23.54 -6.38 2.18
C HIS A 177 23.86 -5.27 1.17
N LEU A 178 24.83 -4.42 1.46
CA LEU A 178 25.28 -3.36 0.55
C LEU A 178 25.88 -3.93 -0.73
N SER A 179 26.78 -4.92 -0.64
CA SER A 179 27.36 -5.55 -1.85
C SER A 179 26.29 -6.15 -2.75
N ASN A 180 25.32 -6.87 -2.16
CA ASN A 180 24.20 -7.44 -2.94
C ASN A 180 23.32 -6.34 -3.57
N ALA A 181 23.07 -5.24 -2.85
CA ALA A 181 22.32 -4.11 -3.38
C ALA A 181 23.04 -3.44 -4.55
N TYR A 182 24.36 -3.27 -4.45
CA TYR A 182 25.18 -2.71 -5.54
C TYR A 182 25.15 -3.58 -6.79
N GLU A 183 25.31 -4.90 -6.63
CA GLU A 183 25.29 -5.84 -7.75
C GLU A 183 23.94 -5.83 -8.46
N ARG A 184 22.83 -5.86 -7.71
CA ARG A 184 21.48 -5.88 -8.30
C ARG A 184 21.10 -4.59 -9.00
N LEU A 185 21.56 -3.46 -8.48
CA LEU A 185 21.28 -2.14 -9.05
C LEU A 185 22.33 -1.69 -10.08
N GLY A 186 23.42 -2.45 -10.28
CA GLY A 186 24.54 -2.06 -11.13
C GLY A 186 25.26 -0.80 -10.66
N LEU A 187 25.34 -0.57 -9.34
CA LEU A 187 25.90 0.65 -8.75
C LEU A 187 27.34 0.46 -8.28
N SER A 188 28.13 1.53 -8.40
CA SER A 188 29.56 1.51 -8.07
C SER A 188 29.88 1.72 -6.58
N GLY A 189 28.85 1.79 -5.70
CA GLY A 189 29.04 1.81 -4.26
C GLY A 189 28.10 2.74 -3.50
N ARG A 190 28.48 3.04 -2.25
CA ARG A 190 27.62 3.68 -1.24
C ARG A 190 27.05 5.02 -1.65
N ALA A 191 27.88 5.91 -2.21
CA ALA A 191 27.42 7.23 -2.65
C ALA A 191 26.47 7.15 -3.86
N ALA A 192 26.69 6.19 -4.76
CA ALA A 192 25.78 5.94 -5.87
C ALA A 192 24.44 5.39 -5.38
N LEU A 193 24.45 4.49 -4.40
CA LEU A 193 23.26 3.95 -3.74
C LEU A 193 22.46 5.05 -3.03
N ALA A 194 23.11 5.89 -2.23
CA ALA A 194 22.45 7.02 -1.55
C ALA A 194 21.72 7.94 -2.56
N ARG A 195 22.41 8.34 -3.65
CA ARG A 195 21.80 9.17 -4.71
C ARG A 195 20.64 8.46 -5.41
N TYR A 196 20.79 7.18 -5.71
CA TYR A 196 19.75 6.38 -6.37
C TYR A 196 18.46 6.32 -5.54
N VAL A 197 18.59 6.08 -4.23
CA VAL A 197 17.45 6.01 -3.29
C VAL A 197 16.74 7.37 -3.17
N VAL A 198 17.51 8.47 -3.08
CA VAL A 198 16.95 9.84 -3.03
C VAL A 198 16.23 10.20 -4.32
N GLN A 199 16.81 9.90 -5.49
CA GLN A 199 16.19 10.17 -6.80
C GLN A 199 14.86 9.42 -7.00
N ARG A 200 14.67 8.29 -6.31
CA ARG A 200 13.44 7.49 -6.32
C ARG A 200 12.43 7.90 -5.25
N GLY A 201 12.74 8.90 -4.40
CA GLY A 201 11.82 9.43 -3.38
C GLY A 201 11.57 8.49 -2.21
N LEU A 202 12.53 7.62 -1.88
CA LEU A 202 12.39 6.55 -0.87
C LEU A 202 12.87 6.95 0.53
N VAL A 203 13.41 8.15 0.68
CA VAL A 203 13.76 8.71 1.99
C VAL A 203 12.58 9.55 2.46
N PRO A 204 12.06 9.36 3.69
CA PRO A 204 11.11 10.29 4.27
C PRO A 204 11.69 11.70 4.23
N ASP A 205 10.94 12.66 3.70
CA ASP A 205 11.18 14.09 3.94
C ASP A 205 10.87 14.36 5.42
N ASP A 206 11.76 13.93 6.31
CA ASP A 206 11.84 14.45 7.66
C ASP A 206 12.45 15.84 7.51
N GLY A 207 11.54 16.80 7.35
CA GLY A 207 11.82 18.20 7.08
C GLY A 207 13.07 18.66 7.82
N GLY A 208 14.08 19.02 7.04
CA GLY A 208 15.31 19.59 7.55
C GLY A 208 15.02 20.88 8.31
N GLU A 209 15.00 20.79 9.63
CA GLU A 209 15.52 21.86 10.46
C GLU A 209 17.03 21.60 10.56
N ALA A 210 17.79 22.30 9.71
CA ALA A 210 19.23 22.50 9.86
C ALA A 210 19.44 23.98 10.22
N PRO A 211 20.52 24.29 10.96
CA PRO A 211 20.53 25.05 12.22
C PRO A 211 20.28 26.56 12.10
#